data_AF-A0A4U1EY23-F1
#
_entry.id   AF-A0A4U1EY23-F1
#
_cell.length_a   1.000
_cell.length_b   1.000
_cell.length_c   1.000
_cell.angle_alpha   90.00
_cell.angle_beta   90.00
_cell.angle_gamma   90.00
#
_symmetry.space_group_name_H-M   'P 1'
#
loop_
_entity.id
_entity.type
_entity.pdbx_description
1 polymer ?
#
loop_
_entity_poly.entity_id
_entity_poly.type
_entity_poly.pdbx_seq_one_letter_code
_entity_poly.pdbx_strand_id
1 'polypeptide(L)'
;WEEISGVDEHDRPIRTYQVCNVLEPNQDNWLQTGWISRGRGQRIFVELQFTLRDCSSIPGAAGTCKETFNVYYLETEADLGRGHPRPGGSRPRKIDTIAADESFTQGDLGERKMKLNTEVREIGPLSRRGFHLAFQDVGACVALVSVRVYYKQCRAIVRGLAAFPATAAESAFSTLVEVTGTCVAHSEGEPGSPPRMHCGADGEWLVPVGRCSCSAGFQERGDICEGIQRTGGCGVGAQRAGFYKVSPRRPLCSPCPEHSRALENASTFCVCQDSYARSPSDPPSASCTRPPSAPRDLQYSLSRSPLALRLRWLPPADSGGRSDVTYSLLCLRCGREGPAGACEPCGPRVAFVPRQAGLRERAATLLHLRPGARYTVRVAALNGVSGPEAAAGTTYAQVTVSTGAGGKAFRTPRARPSSPPRAPPQPTATPDKLRSLVLNKNPRPWRPPIEVSPLPEGHGGEIEDTGDSVPLGQRGYEC
;
A
#
# COMPACT_ATOMS: atom_id res chain seq x y z
N TRP A 1 53.82 19.02 20.64
CA TRP A 1 52.88 19.09 19.51
C TRP A 1 52.67 20.53 19.09
N GLU A 2 52.95 20.84 17.84
CA GLU A 2 52.84 22.17 17.23
C GLU A 2 51.92 22.11 16.02
N GLU A 3 51.05 23.11 15.84
CA GLU A 3 50.16 23.23 14.68
C GLU A 3 50.94 23.87 13.51
N ILE A 4 51.05 23.18 12.38
CA ILE A 4 51.76 23.66 11.20
C ILE A 4 50.81 23.70 10.00
N SER A 5 50.97 24.72 9.16
CA SER A 5 50.29 24.82 7.87
C SER A 5 51.19 24.24 6.78
N GLY A 6 50.65 23.30 6.00
CA GLY A 6 51.31 22.70 4.84
C GLY A 6 50.36 22.65 3.65
N VAL A 7 50.72 21.88 2.62
CA VAL A 7 49.85 21.55 1.48
C VAL A 7 49.71 20.03 1.36
N ASP A 8 48.56 19.57 0.87
CA ASP A 8 48.36 18.17 0.49
C ASP A 8 48.88 17.88 -0.94
N GLU A 9 48.72 16.63 -1.39
CA GLU A 9 49.11 16.18 -2.74
C GLU A 9 48.38 16.92 -3.88
N HIS A 10 47.37 17.74 -3.57
CA HIS A 10 46.54 18.51 -4.51
C HIS A 10 46.75 20.03 -4.33
N ASP A 11 47.87 20.45 -3.74
CA ASP A 11 48.24 21.84 -3.41
C ASP A 11 47.21 22.59 -2.53
N ARG A 12 46.35 21.87 -1.80
CA ARG A 12 45.35 22.50 -0.91
C ARG A 12 45.98 22.76 0.45
N PRO A 13 45.76 23.94 1.07
CA PRO A 13 46.30 24.25 2.38
C PRO A 13 45.67 23.34 3.45
N ILE A 14 46.51 22.57 4.14
CA ILE A 14 46.14 21.70 5.25
C ILE A 14 46.81 22.17 6.54
N ARG A 15 46.21 21.80 7.68
CA ARG A 15 46.84 21.96 9.00
C ARG A 15 47.16 20.61 9.59
N THR A 16 48.41 20.44 9.99
CA THR A 16 48.94 19.21 10.58
C THR A 16 49.42 19.51 12.00
N TYR A 17 49.58 18.47 12.82
CA TYR A 17 50.20 18.59 14.13
C TYR A 17 51.49 17.78 14.16
N GLN A 18 52.62 18.37 14.53
CA GLN A 18 53.91 17.67 14.59
C GLN A 18 54.56 17.70 15.99
N VAL A 19 55.44 16.74 16.25
CA VAL A 19 56.36 16.73 17.39
C VAL A 19 57.62 15.95 17.01
N CYS A 20 58.80 16.40 17.45
CA CYS A 20 60.08 15.78 17.12
C CYS A 20 61.13 16.01 18.22
N ASN A 21 60.74 15.86 19.49
CA ASN A 21 61.59 16.11 20.66
C ASN A 21 62.50 14.91 20.99
N VAL A 22 63.05 14.27 19.95
CA VAL A 22 63.72 12.96 20.01
C VAL A 22 65.07 12.95 20.74
N LEU A 23 65.65 14.12 20.99
CA LEU A 23 66.93 14.28 21.71
C LEU A 23 66.75 14.35 23.24
N GLU A 24 65.52 14.59 23.72
CA GLU A 24 65.23 14.75 25.14
C GLU A 24 64.75 13.42 25.75
N PRO A 25 65.25 13.01 26.92
CA PRO A 25 64.73 11.85 27.64
C PRO A 25 63.35 12.15 28.26
N ASN A 26 62.59 11.09 28.56
CA ASN A 26 61.33 11.14 29.33
C ASN A 26 60.25 12.09 28.78
N GLN A 27 60.06 12.12 27.45
CA GLN A 27 58.96 12.87 26.82
C GLN A 27 57.58 12.32 27.21
N ASP A 28 56.61 13.22 27.39
CA ASP A 28 55.18 12.91 27.62
C ASP A 28 54.30 13.99 26.96
N ASN A 29 54.32 14.04 25.63
CA ASN A 29 53.72 15.10 24.84
C ASN A 29 52.27 14.77 24.45
N TRP A 30 51.30 15.45 25.04
CA TRP A 30 49.87 15.22 24.77
C TRP A 30 49.25 16.23 23.78
N LEU A 31 48.44 15.72 22.86
CA LEU A 31 47.53 16.47 21.99
C LEU A 31 46.12 15.90 22.15
N GLN A 32 45.10 16.74 22.31
CA GLN A 32 43.70 16.31 22.50
C GLN A 32 42.78 16.97 21.46
N THR A 33 41.80 16.22 20.94
CA THR A 33 40.75 16.76 20.08
C THR A 33 39.72 17.59 20.87
N GLY A 34 38.96 18.42 20.15
CA GLY A 34 37.65 18.87 20.64
C GLY A 34 36.71 17.70 20.91
N TRP A 35 35.57 17.97 21.54
CA TRP A 35 34.58 16.94 21.85
C TRP A 35 33.90 16.41 20.59
N ILE A 36 33.94 15.09 20.41
CA ILE A 36 33.35 14.39 19.28
C ILE A 36 32.04 13.78 19.73
N SER A 37 30.92 14.25 19.16
CA SER A 37 29.61 13.63 19.39
C SER A 37 29.59 12.23 18.79
N ARG A 38 29.13 11.25 19.60
CA ARG A 38 29.02 9.86 19.17
C ARG A 38 27.90 9.64 18.13
N GLY A 39 26.89 10.50 18.14
CA GLY A 39 25.69 10.31 17.32
C GLY A 39 24.99 8.99 17.63
N ARG A 40 24.65 8.21 16.60
CA ARG A 40 23.99 6.89 16.75
C ARG A 40 24.97 5.72 16.81
N GLY A 41 26.22 5.88 16.38
CA GLY A 41 27.20 4.80 16.36
C GLY A 41 27.56 4.34 17.77
N GLN A 42 27.61 3.03 18.02
CA GLN A 42 28.26 2.50 19.24
C GLN A 42 29.72 2.09 18.95
N ARG A 43 29.98 1.71 17.69
CA ARG A 43 31.28 1.32 17.14
C ARG A 43 31.82 2.48 16.31
N ILE A 44 32.96 3.03 16.71
CA ILE A 44 33.61 4.16 16.03
C ILE A 44 34.95 3.68 15.45
N PHE A 45 35.23 4.09 14.23
CA PHE A 45 36.50 3.93 13.55
C PHE A 45 37.29 5.24 13.61
N VAL A 46 38.56 5.13 13.93
CA VAL A 46 39.55 6.21 13.99
C VAL A 46 40.61 5.90 12.94
N GLU A 47 40.57 6.62 11.84
CA GLU A 47 41.51 6.54 10.71
C GLU A 47 42.53 7.68 10.87
N LEU A 48 43.81 7.31 10.95
CA LEU A 48 44.93 8.19 11.22
C LEU A 48 45.83 8.19 10.00
N GLN A 49 46.11 9.38 9.45
CA GLN A 49 47.17 9.54 8.44
C GLN A 49 48.31 10.35 9.02
N PHE A 50 49.54 9.83 8.93
CA PHE A 50 50.71 10.43 9.56
C PHE A 50 52.00 10.07 8.83
N THR A 51 53.03 10.87 9.05
CA THR A 51 54.40 10.57 8.60
C THR A 51 55.28 10.38 9.83
N LEU A 52 56.23 9.42 9.76
CA LEU A 52 57.13 9.11 10.85
C LEU A 52 58.57 9.01 10.33
N ARG A 53 59.49 9.70 11.00
CA ARG A 53 60.91 9.68 10.66
C ARG A 53 61.61 8.51 11.35
N ASP A 54 62.40 7.76 10.59
CA ASP A 54 63.23 6.67 11.06
C ASP A 54 64.26 7.18 12.09
N CYS A 55 64.33 6.57 13.27
CA CYS A 55 65.25 6.96 14.35
C CYS A 55 66.73 6.81 13.96
N SER A 56 67.08 5.83 13.11
CA SER A 56 68.44 5.65 12.58
C SER A 56 68.89 6.82 11.70
N SER A 57 67.94 7.56 11.13
CA SER A 57 68.19 8.76 10.32
C SER A 57 68.43 10.03 11.13
N ILE A 58 68.42 9.96 12.47
CA ILE A 58 68.53 11.12 13.37
C ILE A 58 69.83 11.03 14.20
N PRO A 59 70.86 11.83 13.86
CA PRO A 59 72.10 11.87 14.64
C PRO A 59 71.84 12.28 16.09
N GLY A 60 72.41 11.54 17.04
CA GLY A 60 72.35 11.86 18.47
C GLY A 60 71.07 11.41 19.21
N ALA A 61 70.07 10.85 18.53
CA ALA A 61 68.80 10.43 19.16
C ALA A 61 68.80 8.96 19.66
N ALA A 62 69.95 8.31 19.72
CA ALA A 62 70.08 6.89 20.06
C ALA A 62 69.70 6.63 21.53
N GLY A 63 68.70 5.77 21.74
CA GLY A 63 68.20 5.37 23.07
C GLY A 63 67.00 6.20 23.58
N THR A 64 66.91 7.48 23.19
CA THR A 64 65.76 8.35 23.48
C THR A 64 64.65 8.24 22.43
N CYS A 65 65.02 8.14 21.15
CA CYS A 65 64.08 8.11 20.03
C CYS A 65 63.15 6.88 20.05
N LYS A 66 61.92 7.07 19.59
CA LYS A 66 60.87 6.06 19.39
C LYS A 66 60.24 6.17 18.00
N GLU A 67 59.78 5.05 17.48
CA GLU A 67 59.09 4.97 16.17
C GLU A 67 57.59 4.68 16.34
N THR A 68 57.05 5.02 17.51
CA THR A 68 55.66 4.82 17.87
C THR A 68 55.09 5.98 18.69
N PHE A 69 53.78 6.18 18.60
CA PHE A 69 53.01 7.06 19.47
C PHE A 69 51.77 6.34 19.99
N ASN A 70 51.23 6.77 21.12
CA ASN A 70 50.07 6.13 21.73
C ASN A 70 48.80 6.93 21.42
N VAL A 71 47.67 6.23 21.22
CA VAL A 71 46.36 6.87 21.03
C VAL A 71 45.43 6.45 22.15
N TYR A 72 44.67 7.39 22.67
CA TYR A 72 43.74 7.25 23.79
C TYR A 72 42.37 7.83 23.43
N TYR A 73 41.35 7.39 24.15
CA TYR A 73 40.02 8.03 24.15
C TYR A 73 39.48 8.22 25.56
N LEU A 74 38.60 9.20 25.71
CA LEU A 74 37.89 9.49 26.96
C LEU A 74 36.42 9.76 26.67
N GLU A 75 35.53 8.86 27.08
CA GLU A 75 34.08 9.04 26.98
C GLU A 75 33.57 10.11 27.97
N THR A 76 32.75 11.05 27.50
CA THR A 76 32.18 12.13 28.31
C THR A 76 30.74 12.45 27.89
N GLU A 77 29.94 12.98 28.81
CA GLU A 77 28.57 13.45 28.50
C GLU A 77 28.54 14.81 27.80
N ALA A 78 29.60 15.60 27.94
CA ALA A 78 29.75 16.95 27.40
C ALA A 78 31.23 17.27 27.12
N ASP A 79 31.46 18.37 26.41
CA ASP A 79 32.81 18.90 26.15
C ASP A 79 33.49 19.33 27.45
N LEU A 80 34.71 18.82 27.70
CA LEU A 80 35.54 19.22 28.83
C LEU A 80 36.35 20.50 28.55
N GLY A 81 36.30 21.01 27.33
CA GLY A 81 37.09 22.15 26.86
C GLY A 81 38.54 21.81 26.55
N ARG A 82 39.34 22.84 26.25
CA ARG A 82 40.79 22.71 26.09
C ARG A 82 41.46 22.61 27.46
N GLY A 83 41.86 21.40 27.86
CA GLY A 83 42.64 21.18 29.08
C GLY A 83 42.95 19.70 29.29
N HIS A 84 44.08 19.41 29.95
CA HIS A 84 44.41 18.03 30.34
C HIS A 84 43.35 17.47 31.31
N PRO A 85 43.04 16.15 31.25
CA PRO A 85 42.17 15.51 32.23
C PRO A 85 42.68 15.77 33.66
N ARG A 86 41.86 16.42 34.50
CA ARG A 86 42.24 16.75 35.88
C ARG A 86 42.60 15.47 36.67
N PRO A 87 43.65 15.48 37.51
CA PRO A 87 43.93 14.37 38.43
C PRO A 87 42.78 14.24 39.44
N GLY A 88 41.87 13.30 39.18
CA GLY A 88 40.59 13.15 39.87
C GLY A 88 39.40 12.87 38.92
N GLY A 89 39.56 13.11 37.62
CA GLY A 89 38.61 12.69 36.59
C GLY A 89 38.83 11.26 36.10
N SER A 90 37.93 10.78 35.23
CA SER A 90 38.10 9.51 34.49
C SER A 90 39.38 9.57 33.64
N ARG A 91 40.26 8.57 33.78
CA ARG A 91 41.51 8.51 33.00
C ARG A 91 41.23 8.12 31.53
N PRO A 92 41.97 8.66 30.55
CA PRO A 92 41.89 8.21 29.16
C PRO A 92 42.21 6.71 29.05
N ARG A 93 41.44 5.98 28.25
CA ARG A 93 41.67 4.57 27.93
C ARG A 93 42.58 4.49 26.71
N LYS A 94 43.66 3.71 26.79
CA LYS A 94 44.54 3.48 25.63
C LYS A 94 43.76 2.68 24.57
N ILE A 95 43.79 3.14 23.33
CA ILE A 95 43.32 2.40 22.15
C ILE A 95 44.42 1.43 21.75
N ASP A 96 45.57 1.96 21.34
CA ASP A 96 46.70 1.18 20.86
C ASP A 96 48.02 2.00 20.89
N THR A 97 49.12 1.33 20.56
CA THR A 97 50.41 1.91 20.20
C THR A 97 50.52 1.88 18.68
N ILE A 98 50.57 3.05 18.04
CA ILE A 98 50.63 3.15 16.58
C ILE A 98 52.09 3.19 16.14
N ALA A 99 52.44 2.34 15.17
CA ALA A 99 53.71 2.30 14.47
C ALA A 99 53.50 2.69 13.00
N ALA A 100 54.57 3.04 12.30
CA ALA A 100 54.54 3.21 10.84
C ALA A 100 54.78 1.88 10.12
N ASP A 101 54.07 1.63 9.02
CA ASP A 101 54.41 0.59 8.04
C ASP A 101 55.66 1.01 7.25
N GLU A 102 55.76 2.30 6.90
CA GLU A 102 56.91 2.89 6.21
C GLU A 102 57.40 4.18 6.90
N SER A 103 58.65 4.17 7.39
CA SER A 103 59.34 5.35 7.91
C SER A 103 60.17 6.04 6.82
N PHE A 104 60.36 7.36 6.93
CA PHE A 104 61.21 8.15 6.03
C PHE A 104 62.57 8.47 6.64
N THR A 105 63.60 8.53 5.79
CA THR A 105 65.00 8.71 6.16
C THR A 105 65.56 10.05 5.67
N GLN A 106 66.83 10.33 5.97
CA GLN A 106 67.54 11.51 5.47
C GLN A 106 67.70 11.51 3.93
N GLY A 107 67.70 10.34 3.28
CA GLY A 107 67.70 10.22 1.82
C GLY A 107 66.36 10.63 1.21
N ASP A 108 65.26 10.12 1.76
CA ASP A 108 63.90 10.46 1.33
C ASP A 108 63.60 11.97 1.46
N LEU A 109 64.16 12.62 2.49
CA LEU A 109 64.09 14.08 2.67
C LEU A 109 64.83 14.85 1.55
N GLY A 110 65.93 14.31 1.01
CA GLY A 110 66.64 14.89 -0.13
C GLY A 110 65.83 14.85 -1.43
N GLU A 111 65.01 13.82 -1.60
CA GLU A 111 64.07 13.66 -2.73
C GLU A 111 62.70 14.32 -2.49
N ARG A 112 62.50 14.97 -1.33
CA ARG A 112 61.21 15.52 -0.84
C ARG A 112 60.08 14.49 -0.75
N LYS A 113 60.42 13.21 -0.57
CA LYS A 113 59.47 12.10 -0.58
C LYS A 113 59.06 11.70 0.85
N MET A 114 58.03 12.36 1.38
CA MET A 114 57.45 11.97 2.67
C MET A 114 56.60 10.71 2.51
N LYS A 115 56.72 9.75 3.43
CA LYS A 115 55.94 8.51 3.42
C LYS A 115 54.72 8.63 4.33
N LEU A 116 53.53 8.56 3.73
CA LEU A 116 52.26 8.70 4.41
C LEU A 116 51.73 7.32 4.82
N ASN A 117 51.64 7.10 6.13
CA ASN A 117 51.07 5.90 6.74
C ASN A 117 49.57 6.12 6.96
N THR A 118 48.74 5.08 6.82
CA THR A 118 47.30 5.13 7.14
C THR A 118 46.94 3.98 8.06
N GLU A 119 46.56 4.30 9.30
CA GLU A 119 46.23 3.31 10.32
C GLU A 119 44.79 3.47 10.81
N VAL A 120 44.05 2.36 10.87
CA VAL A 120 42.65 2.35 11.32
C VAL A 120 42.53 1.56 12.61
N ARG A 121 41.97 2.18 13.65
CA ARG A 121 41.61 1.53 14.92
C ARG A 121 40.14 1.71 15.24
N GLU A 122 39.64 0.83 16.10
CA GLU A 122 38.25 0.77 16.50
C GLU A 122 38.10 1.07 17.99
N ILE A 123 37.06 1.82 18.36
CA ILE A 123 36.64 2.01 19.75
C ILE A 123 35.14 1.71 19.90
N GLY A 124 34.79 0.96 20.93
CA GLY A 124 33.41 0.66 21.28
C GLY A 124 33.25 -0.60 22.13
N PRO A 125 32.02 -0.97 22.51
CA PRO A 125 30.80 -0.16 22.38
C PRO A 125 30.87 1.08 23.29
N LEU A 126 30.74 2.27 22.68
CA LEU A 126 30.70 3.53 23.41
C LEU A 126 29.29 3.79 23.98
N SER A 127 29.25 4.21 25.24
CA SER A 127 28.04 4.36 26.04
C SER A 127 27.58 5.82 26.13
N ARG A 128 28.52 6.74 26.40
CA ARG A 128 28.26 8.17 26.65
C ARG A 128 27.89 8.95 25.39
N ARG A 129 27.45 10.21 25.55
CA ARG A 129 27.04 11.08 24.42
C ARG A 129 28.17 11.42 23.43
N GLY A 130 29.42 11.42 23.89
CA GLY A 130 30.58 11.70 23.05
C GLY A 130 31.88 11.31 23.72
N PHE A 131 32.99 11.71 23.10
CA PHE A 131 34.33 11.40 23.56
C PHE A 131 35.35 12.42 23.05
N HIS A 132 36.51 12.46 23.70
CA HIS A 132 37.72 13.08 23.16
C HIS A 132 38.70 11.98 22.71
N LEU A 133 39.45 12.23 21.65
CA LEU A 133 40.67 11.48 21.34
C LEU A 133 41.89 12.24 21.87
N ALA A 134 42.92 11.50 22.27
CA ALA A 134 44.20 12.06 22.66
C ALA A 134 45.36 11.26 22.10
N PHE A 135 46.44 11.95 21.75
CA PHE A 135 47.67 11.44 21.17
C PHE A 135 48.81 11.75 22.13
N GLN A 136 49.54 10.72 22.55
CA GLN A 136 50.69 10.84 23.43
C GLN A 136 51.94 10.42 22.67
N ASP A 137 52.86 11.36 22.54
CA ASP A 137 54.22 11.13 22.08
C ASP A 137 55.16 10.91 23.29
N VAL A 138 56.07 9.95 23.15
CA VAL A 138 57.05 9.52 24.17
C VAL A 138 58.50 9.54 23.66
N GLY A 139 58.77 10.33 22.61
CA GLY A 139 60.11 10.52 22.03
C GLY A 139 60.20 10.21 20.53
N ALA A 140 59.11 10.34 19.77
CA ALA A 140 59.04 10.12 18.34
C ALA A 140 59.16 11.43 17.53
N CYS A 141 59.49 11.28 16.24
CA CYS A 141 59.44 12.35 15.26
C CYS A 141 58.30 12.08 14.28
N VAL A 142 57.12 12.62 14.58
CA VAL A 142 55.85 12.31 13.92
C VAL A 142 55.12 13.59 13.51
N ALA A 143 54.51 13.57 12.32
CA ALA A 143 53.55 14.57 11.88
C ALA A 143 52.21 13.91 11.57
N LEU A 144 51.16 14.30 12.31
CA LEU A 144 49.79 13.86 12.17
C LEU A 144 49.12 14.72 11.08
N VAL A 145 48.82 14.10 9.95
CA VAL A 145 48.33 14.75 8.72
C VAL A 145 46.81 14.79 8.68
N SER A 146 46.15 13.69 9.08
CA SER A 146 44.69 13.60 9.13
C SER A 146 44.22 12.71 10.28
N VAL A 147 43.12 13.11 10.93
CA VAL A 147 42.39 12.29 11.91
C VAL A 147 40.94 12.26 11.47
N ARG A 148 40.49 11.14 10.94
CA ARG A 148 39.12 10.95 10.48
C ARG A 148 38.40 9.98 11.40
N VAL A 149 37.29 10.45 11.97
CA VAL A 149 36.49 9.69 12.93
C VAL A 149 35.11 9.46 12.34
N TYR A 150 34.68 8.20 12.26
CA TYR A 150 33.42 7.83 11.63
C TYR A 150 32.79 6.58 12.25
N TYR A 151 31.50 6.36 11.99
CA TYR A 151 30.82 5.10 12.28
C TYR A 151 30.12 4.59 11.02
N LYS A 152 29.85 3.29 10.97
CA LYS A 152 29.16 2.64 9.86
C LYS A 152 27.66 2.57 10.15
N GLN A 153 26.85 2.78 9.12
CA GLN A 153 25.39 2.68 9.20
C GLN A 153 24.80 2.27 7.86
N CYS A 154 23.76 1.44 7.91
CA CYS A 154 22.93 1.15 6.75
C CYS A 154 22.10 2.39 6.39
N ARG A 155 22.21 2.84 5.14
CA ARG A 155 21.48 4.02 4.65
C ARG A 155 19.98 3.73 4.55
N ALA A 156 19.13 4.74 4.70
CA ALA A 156 17.70 4.57 4.47
C ALA A 156 17.45 4.12 3.03
N ILE A 157 16.63 3.09 2.84
CA ILE A 157 16.33 2.47 1.54
C ILE A 157 14.87 2.05 1.48
N VAL A 158 14.31 1.98 0.27
CA VAL A 158 13.05 1.28 0.01
C VAL A 158 13.37 0.00 -0.77
N ARG A 159 12.80 -1.13 -0.35
CA ARG A 159 13.00 -2.43 -1.01
C ARG A 159 11.71 -3.24 -0.91
N GLY A 160 11.19 -3.71 -2.05
CA GLY A 160 9.95 -4.51 -2.07
C GLY A 160 8.76 -3.77 -1.47
N LEU A 161 8.62 -2.47 -1.77
CA LEU A 161 7.59 -1.56 -1.25
C LEU A 161 7.60 -1.38 0.28
N ALA A 162 8.69 -1.74 0.95
CA ALA A 162 8.93 -1.46 2.36
C ALA A 162 10.09 -0.47 2.53
N ALA A 163 9.88 0.58 3.33
CA ALA A 163 10.89 1.55 3.71
C ALA A 163 11.63 1.08 4.97
N PHE A 164 12.96 1.07 4.90
CA PHE A 164 13.86 0.74 6.01
C PHE A 164 14.60 2.02 6.42
N PRO A 165 14.52 2.45 7.70
CA PRO A 165 15.17 3.66 8.17
C PRO A 165 16.70 3.51 8.22
N ALA A 166 17.41 4.63 8.32
CA ALA A 166 18.86 4.59 8.53
C ALA A 166 19.19 4.03 9.93
N THR A 167 19.92 2.92 9.95
CA THR A 167 20.23 2.13 11.15
C THR A 167 21.74 2.05 11.34
N ALA A 168 22.23 2.37 12.54
CA ALA A 168 23.65 2.25 12.86
C ALA A 168 24.07 0.77 12.90
N ALA A 169 25.25 0.47 12.38
CA ALA A 169 25.85 -0.85 12.52
C ALA A 169 26.17 -1.13 13.99
N GLU A 170 25.95 -2.36 14.43
CA GLU A 170 26.14 -2.77 15.82
C GLU A 170 27.63 -2.94 16.17
N SER A 171 27.91 -3.10 17.47
CA SER A 171 29.27 -3.18 18.00
C SER A 171 29.96 -4.54 17.81
N ALA A 172 29.21 -5.63 17.62
CA ALA A 172 29.78 -6.96 17.43
C ALA A 172 29.94 -7.31 15.94
N PHE A 173 31.06 -7.96 15.60
CA PHE A 173 31.42 -8.25 14.20
C PHE A 173 30.50 -9.27 13.51
N SER A 174 29.82 -10.12 14.30
CA SER A 174 28.97 -11.21 13.83
C SER A 174 27.47 -10.96 14.03
N THR A 175 27.07 -9.81 14.58
CA THR A 175 25.64 -9.53 14.79
C THR A 175 24.99 -8.90 13.57
N LEU A 176 23.72 -9.26 13.36
CA LEU A 176 22.86 -8.72 12.32
C LEU A 176 21.71 -8.01 13.02
N VAL A 177 21.60 -6.70 12.84
CA VAL A 177 20.48 -5.94 13.41
C VAL A 177 19.25 -6.19 12.54
N GLU A 178 18.28 -6.96 13.03
CA GLU A 178 16.99 -7.10 12.36
C GLU A 178 16.22 -5.77 12.43
N VAL A 179 15.81 -5.27 11.27
CA VAL A 179 15.06 -4.01 11.12
C VAL A 179 13.75 -4.30 10.40
N THR A 180 12.65 -4.10 11.13
CA THR A 180 11.30 -4.14 10.57
C THR A 180 11.06 -2.90 9.71
N GLY A 181 10.71 -3.12 8.44
CA GLY A 181 10.37 -2.06 7.50
C GLY A 181 8.90 -1.64 7.61
N THR A 182 8.61 -0.41 7.19
CA THR A 182 7.25 0.11 7.10
C THR A 182 6.78 0.12 5.65
N CYS A 183 5.57 -0.38 5.37
CA CYS A 183 5.03 -0.33 4.01
C CYS A 183 4.90 1.11 3.50
N VAL A 184 5.30 1.36 2.25
CA VAL A 184 5.16 2.69 1.63
C VAL A 184 3.69 3.10 1.50
N ALA A 185 3.43 4.39 1.31
CA ALA A 185 2.08 4.90 1.10
C ALA A 185 1.34 4.11 0.01
N HIS A 186 0.07 3.78 0.27
CA HIS A 186 -0.77 2.97 -0.60
C HIS A 186 -0.24 1.54 -0.86
N SER A 187 0.44 0.95 0.12
CA SER A 187 0.80 -0.47 0.13
C SER A 187 0.51 -1.14 1.47
N GLU A 188 0.30 -2.46 1.42
CA GLU A 188 -0.10 -3.29 2.55
C GLU A 188 0.83 -4.52 2.61
N GLY A 189 1.25 -4.91 3.82
CA GLY A 189 2.03 -6.13 4.07
C GLY A 189 1.13 -7.33 4.34
N GLU A 190 1.71 -8.54 4.39
CA GLU A 190 0.93 -9.71 4.81
C GLU A 190 0.65 -9.66 6.33
N PRO A 191 -0.60 -9.91 6.77
CA PRO A 191 -0.93 -9.94 8.20
C PRO A 191 -0.07 -10.95 8.98
N GLY A 192 0.59 -10.49 10.04
CA GLY A 192 1.49 -11.31 10.87
C GLY A 192 2.89 -11.53 10.29
N SER A 193 3.20 -11.04 9.08
CA SER A 193 4.51 -11.16 8.45
C SER A 193 4.98 -9.80 7.92
N PRO A 194 5.44 -8.88 8.80
CA PRO A 194 5.96 -7.59 8.37
C PRO A 194 7.29 -7.78 7.61
N PRO A 195 7.62 -6.89 6.65
CA PRO A 195 8.87 -6.96 5.91
C PRO A 195 10.06 -6.65 6.82
N ARG A 196 11.16 -7.41 6.69
CA ARG A 196 12.37 -7.26 7.52
C ARG A 196 13.63 -7.29 6.67
N MET A 197 14.65 -6.55 7.09
CA MET A 197 16.01 -6.59 6.55
C MET A 197 17.02 -6.63 7.69
N HIS A 198 18.25 -7.04 7.39
CA HIS A 198 19.32 -7.15 8.37
C HIS A 198 20.42 -6.13 8.06
N CYS A 199 20.77 -5.26 9.01
CA CYS A 199 21.89 -4.33 8.86
C CYS A 199 23.18 -4.99 9.35
N GLY A 200 24.19 -5.05 8.47
CA GLY A 200 25.50 -5.65 8.74
C GLY A 200 26.47 -4.74 9.50
N ALA A 201 27.49 -5.34 10.11
CA ALA A 201 28.54 -4.63 10.85
C ALA A 201 29.44 -3.73 9.97
N ASP A 202 29.38 -3.90 8.65
CA ASP A 202 30.01 -3.08 7.62
C ASP A 202 29.15 -1.89 7.15
N GLY A 203 27.87 -1.83 7.56
CA GLY A 203 26.90 -0.83 7.11
C GLY A 203 26.14 -1.22 5.84
N GLU A 204 26.21 -2.47 5.38
CA GLU A 204 25.44 -2.94 4.23
C GLU A 204 24.13 -3.66 4.63
N TRP A 205 23.15 -3.60 3.73
CA TRP A 205 21.84 -4.23 3.91
C TRP A 205 21.83 -5.67 3.38
N LEU A 206 21.44 -6.62 4.23
CA LEU A 206 21.43 -8.05 3.97
C LEU A 206 20.01 -8.64 4.03
N VAL A 207 19.86 -9.78 3.35
CA VAL A 207 18.68 -10.69 3.31
C VAL A 207 17.32 -10.00 3.54
N PRO A 208 16.63 -9.55 2.48
CA PRO A 208 15.25 -9.09 2.58
C PRO A 208 14.28 -10.25 2.78
N VAL A 209 13.45 -10.15 3.81
CA VAL A 209 12.42 -11.13 4.19
C VAL A 209 11.05 -10.45 4.10
N GLY A 210 10.14 -11.03 3.31
CA GLY A 210 8.83 -10.44 3.05
C GLY A 210 8.87 -9.22 2.11
N ARG A 211 7.68 -8.71 1.79
CA ARG A 211 7.48 -7.49 0.97
C ARG A 211 6.11 -6.90 1.24
N CYS A 212 5.91 -5.64 0.88
CA CYS A 212 4.57 -5.06 0.78
C CYS A 212 4.04 -5.22 -0.66
N SER A 213 2.73 -5.05 -0.82
CA SER A 213 2.03 -5.04 -2.11
C SER A 213 1.16 -3.80 -2.19
N CYS A 214 1.19 -3.09 -3.32
CA CYS A 214 0.33 -1.91 -3.50
C CYS A 214 -1.16 -2.26 -3.29
N SER A 215 -1.91 -1.40 -2.62
CA SER A 215 -3.31 -1.62 -2.25
C SER A 215 -4.25 -1.64 -3.45
N ALA A 216 -5.54 -1.84 -3.21
CA ALA A 216 -6.55 -1.79 -4.26
C ALA A 216 -6.52 -0.42 -4.98
N GLY A 217 -6.53 -0.43 -6.31
CA GLY A 217 -6.37 0.78 -7.13
C GLY A 217 -4.93 1.24 -7.39
N PHE A 218 -3.92 0.68 -6.72
CA PHE A 218 -2.52 1.13 -6.85
C PHE A 218 -1.61 0.07 -7.50
N GLN A 219 -0.72 0.52 -8.38
CA GLN A 219 0.25 -0.30 -9.09
C GLN A 219 1.69 0.04 -8.69
N GLU A 220 2.56 -0.96 -8.70
CA GLU A 220 3.98 -0.84 -8.39
C GLU A 220 4.72 -0.18 -9.58
N ARG A 221 5.42 0.92 -9.31
CA ARG A 221 6.24 1.63 -10.30
C ARG A 221 7.60 1.96 -9.68
N GLY A 222 8.53 1.03 -9.82
CA GLY A 222 9.75 1.04 -9.00
C GLY A 222 9.39 0.86 -7.53
N ASP A 223 9.97 1.66 -6.65
CA ASP A 223 9.79 1.54 -5.20
C ASP A 223 8.56 2.29 -4.64
N ILE A 224 7.65 2.77 -5.51
CA ILE A 224 6.43 3.48 -5.11
C ILE A 224 5.15 2.82 -5.65
N CYS A 225 4.04 3.07 -4.96
CA CYS A 225 2.70 2.70 -5.39
C CYS A 225 1.97 3.91 -5.98
N GLU A 226 1.81 3.92 -7.30
CA GLU A 226 1.05 4.97 -8.00
C GLU A 226 -0.39 4.54 -8.24
N GLY A 227 -1.32 5.50 -8.12
CA GLY A 227 -2.73 5.27 -8.46
C GLY A 227 -2.88 4.98 -9.95
N ILE A 228 -3.59 3.89 -10.29
CA ILE A 228 -3.80 3.47 -11.68
C ILE A 228 -4.47 4.60 -12.46
N GLN A 229 -3.82 5.08 -13.53
CA GLN A 229 -4.30 6.19 -14.35
C GLN A 229 -5.46 5.75 -15.25
N ARG A 230 -6.53 6.54 -15.31
CA ARG A 230 -7.70 6.26 -16.15
C ARG A 230 -7.35 6.20 -17.65
N THR A 231 -6.37 6.99 -18.09
CA THR A 231 -6.06 7.24 -19.52
C THR A 231 -4.63 6.84 -19.91
N GLY A 232 -3.99 5.92 -19.20
CA GLY A 232 -2.66 5.42 -19.59
C GLY A 232 -2.22 4.14 -18.89
N GLY A 233 -1.62 3.22 -19.65
CA GLY A 233 -0.71 2.21 -19.08
C GLY A 233 -1.07 0.73 -19.21
N CYS A 234 -1.36 0.22 -20.42
CA CYS A 234 -0.93 -1.14 -20.84
C CYS A 234 -1.29 -1.42 -22.31
N GLY A 235 -0.34 -1.19 -23.23
CA GLY A 235 -0.43 -1.61 -24.64
C GLY A 235 -1.43 -0.85 -25.52
N VAL A 236 -1.24 -0.97 -26.84
CA VAL A 236 -2.07 -0.30 -27.85
C VAL A 236 -3.38 -1.08 -28.04
N GLY A 237 -4.52 -0.50 -27.65
CA GLY A 237 -5.84 -1.09 -27.90
C GLY A 237 -6.93 -0.76 -26.87
N ALA A 238 -6.58 -0.50 -25.61
CA ALA A 238 -7.54 -0.33 -24.50
C ALA A 238 -8.00 1.13 -24.24
N GLN A 239 -7.86 2.02 -25.24
CA GLN A 239 -7.76 3.49 -25.11
C GLN A 239 -8.91 4.26 -24.40
N ARG A 240 -9.98 3.62 -23.94
CA ARG A 240 -11.15 4.29 -23.31
C ARG A 240 -11.78 3.56 -22.11
N ALA A 241 -11.44 2.30 -21.84
CA ALA A 241 -12.03 1.53 -20.75
C ALA A 241 -11.34 1.76 -19.41
N GLY A 242 -10.03 2.05 -19.43
CA GLY A 242 -9.21 2.19 -18.23
C GLY A 242 -8.87 0.85 -17.57
N PHE A 243 -8.23 0.93 -16.41
CA PHE A 243 -7.70 -0.21 -15.66
C PHE A 243 -8.21 -0.17 -14.20
N TYR A 244 -8.22 -1.32 -13.55
CA TYR A 244 -8.64 -1.47 -12.15
C TYR A 244 -7.79 -2.51 -11.41
N LYS A 245 -7.82 -2.45 -10.07
CA LYS A 245 -7.23 -3.47 -9.20
C LYS A 245 -8.05 -3.65 -7.93
N VAL A 246 -8.63 -4.84 -7.79
CA VAL A 246 -9.55 -5.18 -6.69
C VAL A 246 -8.86 -5.35 -5.33
N SER A 247 -7.63 -5.85 -5.30
CA SER A 247 -6.94 -6.21 -4.05
C SER A 247 -5.42 -6.22 -4.19
N PRO A 248 -4.66 -6.05 -3.09
CA PRO A 248 -3.19 -6.11 -3.09
C PRO A 248 -2.63 -7.48 -3.50
N ARG A 249 -3.40 -8.56 -3.28
CA ARG A 249 -3.03 -9.93 -3.70
C ARG A 249 -2.83 -10.11 -5.21
N ARG A 250 -3.29 -9.15 -6.03
CA ARG A 250 -3.02 -9.13 -7.48
C ARG A 250 -1.84 -8.19 -7.74
N PRO A 251 -0.68 -8.70 -8.22
CA PRO A 251 0.51 -7.86 -8.41
C PRO A 251 0.29 -6.79 -9.50
N LEU A 252 -0.44 -7.16 -10.57
CA LEU A 252 -0.70 -6.30 -11.72
C LEU A 252 -2.16 -5.83 -11.77
N CYS A 253 -2.34 -4.61 -12.27
CA CYS A 253 -3.65 -4.07 -12.66
C CYS A 253 -4.25 -4.85 -13.84
N SER A 254 -5.57 -4.85 -13.95
CA SER A 254 -6.31 -5.51 -15.04
C SER A 254 -7.07 -4.49 -15.90
N PRO A 255 -7.19 -4.68 -17.22
CA PRO A 255 -8.03 -3.83 -18.06
C PRO A 255 -9.50 -4.00 -17.68
N CYS A 256 -10.30 -2.94 -17.79
CA CYS A 256 -11.72 -3.03 -17.50
C CYS A 256 -12.42 -4.03 -18.46
N PRO A 257 -13.27 -4.95 -17.93
CA PRO A 257 -14.04 -5.89 -18.74
C PRO A 257 -14.96 -5.22 -19.76
N GLU A 258 -15.44 -5.96 -20.76
CA GLU A 258 -16.30 -5.41 -21.80
C GLU A 258 -17.57 -4.77 -21.22
N HIS A 259 -18.04 -3.73 -21.91
CA HIS A 259 -19.15 -2.88 -21.49
C HIS A 259 -19.00 -2.26 -20.09
N SER A 260 -17.77 -2.11 -19.60
CA SER A 260 -17.45 -1.38 -18.36
C SER A 260 -16.37 -0.31 -18.58
N ARG A 261 -16.21 0.59 -17.60
CA ARG A 261 -15.20 1.66 -17.59
C ARG A 261 -14.78 2.03 -16.17
N ALA A 262 -13.50 2.31 -15.98
CA ALA A 262 -13.01 3.04 -14.81
C ALA A 262 -13.50 4.50 -14.89
N LEU A 263 -14.01 5.05 -13.79
CA LEU A 263 -14.44 6.46 -13.73
C LEU A 263 -13.35 7.38 -13.18
N GLU A 264 -12.54 6.88 -12.26
CA GLU A 264 -11.56 7.67 -11.51
C GLU A 264 -10.17 7.02 -11.58
N ASN A 265 -9.13 7.80 -11.27
CA ASN A 265 -7.81 7.23 -11.02
C ASN A 265 -7.86 6.35 -9.76
N ALA A 266 -6.99 5.35 -9.69
CA ALA A 266 -7.00 4.33 -8.64
C ALA A 266 -8.33 3.56 -8.50
N SER A 267 -9.06 3.36 -9.61
CA SER A 267 -10.29 2.57 -9.62
C SER A 267 -10.06 1.13 -9.09
N THR A 268 -10.81 0.75 -8.06
CA THR A 268 -10.79 -0.62 -7.49
C THR A 268 -11.73 -1.57 -8.24
N PHE A 269 -12.68 -1.03 -9.00
CA PHE A 269 -13.63 -1.75 -9.86
C PHE A 269 -13.99 -0.90 -11.10
N CYS A 270 -14.60 -1.53 -12.11
CA CYS A 270 -15.08 -0.84 -13.31
C CYS A 270 -16.61 -0.74 -13.30
N VAL A 271 -17.16 0.46 -13.49
CA VAL A 271 -18.60 0.73 -13.56
C VAL A 271 -19.13 0.28 -14.92
N CYS A 272 -20.31 -0.33 -14.96
CA CYS A 272 -20.94 -0.70 -16.22
C CYS A 272 -21.34 0.53 -17.06
N GLN A 273 -21.35 0.37 -18.38
CA GLN A 273 -21.90 1.36 -19.30
C GLN A 273 -23.43 1.38 -19.20
N ASP A 274 -24.04 2.49 -19.64
CA ASP A 274 -25.49 2.67 -19.60
C ASP A 274 -26.20 1.52 -20.35
N SER A 275 -27.31 1.01 -19.79
CA SER A 275 -28.04 -0.21 -20.21
C SER A 275 -27.35 -1.57 -19.98
N TYR A 276 -26.15 -1.60 -19.39
CA TYR A 276 -25.47 -2.82 -18.96
C TYR A 276 -25.34 -2.92 -17.43
N ALA A 277 -25.33 -4.14 -16.92
CA ALA A 277 -25.23 -4.45 -15.49
C ALA A 277 -24.43 -5.74 -15.24
N ARG A 278 -24.15 -6.02 -13.96
CA ARG A 278 -23.68 -7.33 -13.46
C ARG A 278 -24.72 -7.89 -12.51
N SER A 279 -24.87 -9.21 -12.50
CA SER A 279 -25.62 -9.92 -11.45
C SER A 279 -24.83 -9.82 -10.13
N PRO A 280 -25.49 -9.82 -8.95
CA PRO A 280 -24.80 -9.95 -7.66
C PRO A 280 -23.92 -11.22 -7.54
N SER A 281 -24.15 -12.22 -8.39
CA SER A 281 -23.34 -13.44 -8.48
C SER A 281 -22.08 -13.31 -9.34
N ASP A 282 -21.93 -12.23 -10.13
CA ASP A 282 -20.85 -12.11 -11.09
C ASP A 282 -19.58 -11.53 -10.43
N PRO A 283 -18.38 -12.08 -10.68
CA PRO A 283 -17.14 -11.52 -10.16
C PRO A 283 -16.82 -10.15 -10.81
N PRO A 284 -16.03 -9.27 -10.15
CA PRO A 284 -15.65 -7.97 -10.71
C PRO A 284 -14.95 -8.02 -12.08
N SER A 285 -14.35 -9.17 -12.42
CA SER A 285 -13.71 -9.44 -13.70
C SER A 285 -14.66 -9.87 -14.83
N ALA A 286 -15.94 -10.11 -14.54
CA ALA A 286 -16.93 -10.39 -15.58
C ALA A 286 -17.25 -9.13 -16.40
N SER A 287 -17.49 -9.32 -17.70
CA SER A 287 -18.05 -8.28 -18.57
C SER A 287 -19.44 -7.85 -18.07
N CYS A 288 -19.79 -6.58 -18.27
CA CYS A 288 -21.16 -6.15 -18.03
C CYS A 288 -22.07 -6.69 -19.15
N THR A 289 -23.26 -7.12 -18.78
CA THR A 289 -24.24 -7.80 -19.66
C THR A 289 -25.57 -7.06 -19.63
N ARG A 290 -26.49 -7.36 -20.56
CA ARG A 290 -27.79 -6.69 -20.65
C ARG A 290 -28.95 -7.68 -20.61
N PRO A 291 -30.20 -7.25 -20.33
CA PRO A 291 -31.36 -8.13 -20.49
C PRO A 291 -31.48 -8.67 -21.92
N PRO A 292 -32.03 -9.89 -22.12
CA PRO A 292 -32.13 -10.49 -23.44
C PRO A 292 -33.24 -9.83 -24.27
N SER A 293 -33.12 -9.94 -25.58
CA SER A 293 -34.20 -9.57 -26.51
C SER A 293 -35.41 -10.53 -26.41
N ALA A 294 -36.55 -10.13 -26.98
CA ALA A 294 -37.76 -10.95 -26.98
C ALA A 294 -37.52 -12.33 -27.63
N PRO A 295 -38.18 -13.40 -27.14
CA PRO A 295 -38.22 -14.69 -27.81
C PRO A 295 -38.66 -14.57 -29.28
N ARG A 296 -38.10 -15.37 -30.17
CA ARG A 296 -38.44 -15.37 -31.60
C ARG A 296 -39.52 -16.40 -31.90
N ASP A 297 -40.24 -16.21 -33.01
CA ASP A 297 -41.20 -17.15 -33.58
C ASP A 297 -42.07 -17.88 -32.55
N LEU A 298 -42.77 -17.11 -31.71
CA LEU A 298 -43.75 -17.64 -30.78
C LEU A 298 -44.93 -18.24 -31.57
N GLN A 299 -44.97 -19.56 -31.60
CA GLN A 299 -46.00 -20.40 -32.21
C GLN A 299 -46.91 -20.97 -31.14
N TYR A 300 -48.16 -21.25 -31.53
CA TYR A 300 -49.13 -21.89 -30.65
C TYR A 300 -49.93 -22.97 -31.38
N SER A 301 -50.34 -23.99 -30.63
CA SER A 301 -51.30 -25.02 -31.05
C SER A 301 -52.35 -25.21 -29.96
N LEU A 302 -53.63 -25.25 -30.35
CA LEU A 302 -54.76 -25.36 -29.43
C LEU A 302 -55.42 -26.74 -29.60
N SER A 303 -55.21 -27.63 -28.64
CA SER A 303 -56.00 -28.85 -28.50
C SER A 303 -57.36 -28.49 -27.91
N ARG A 304 -58.45 -29.11 -28.40
CA ARG A 304 -59.82 -28.82 -27.94
C ARG A 304 -60.35 -29.85 -26.93
N SER A 305 -59.81 -31.07 -26.93
CA SER A 305 -60.24 -32.18 -26.08
C SER A 305 -59.02 -32.92 -25.52
N PRO A 306 -58.56 -32.62 -24.28
CA PRO A 306 -58.95 -31.49 -23.43
C PRO A 306 -58.49 -30.14 -23.99
N LEU A 307 -59.09 -29.04 -23.52
CA LEU A 307 -58.74 -27.68 -23.95
C LEU A 307 -57.37 -27.27 -23.39
N ALA A 308 -56.35 -27.29 -24.25
CA ALA A 308 -54.96 -27.03 -23.89
C ALA A 308 -54.27 -26.14 -24.94
N LEU A 309 -53.64 -25.05 -24.50
CA LEU A 309 -52.85 -24.17 -25.35
C LEU A 309 -51.37 -24.50 -25.19
N ARG A 310 -50.80 -25.18 -26.18
CA ARG A 310 -49.36 -25.47 -26.25
C ARG A 310 -48.64 -24.35 -26.99
N LEU A 311 -47.64 -23.78 -26.34
CA LEU A 311 -46.79 -22.71 -26.85
C LEU A 311 -45.39 -23.26 -27.14
N ARG A 312 -44.76 -22.79 -28.22
CA ARG A 312 -43.36 -23.07 -28.58
C ARG A 312 -42.74 -21.81 -29.13
N TRP A 313 -41.47 -21.54 -28.81
CA TRP A 313 -40.75 -20.38 -29.31
C TRP A 313 -39.29 -20.71 -29.63
N LEU A 314 -38.63 -19.82 -30.37
CA LEU A 314 -37.20 -19.83 -30.58
C LEU A 314 -36.50 -18.92 -29.56
N PRO A 315 -35.21 -19.18 -29.26
CA PRO A 315 -34.46 -18.31 -28.36
C PRO A 315 -34.39 -16.87 -28.90
N PRO A 316 -34.13 -15.89 -28.01
CA PRO A 316 -33.84 -14.50 -28.38
C PRO A 316 -32.85 -14.36 -29.55
N ALA A 317 -32.89 -13.23 -30.24
CA ALA A 317 -31.87 -12.89 -31.25
C ALA A 317 -30.53 -12.56 -30.58
N ASP A 318 -30.62 -11.84 -29.46
CA ASP A 318 -29.54 -11.50 -28.54
C ASP A 318 -29.93 -11.96 -27.13
N SER A 319 -29.05 -12.73 -26.46
CA SER A 319 -29.19 -13.16 -25.08
C SER A 319 -28.65 -12.16 -24.05
N GLY A 320 -28.08 -11.04 -24.53
CA GLY A 320 -27.46 -10.01 -23.72
C GLY A 320 -26.06 -10.37 -23.22
N GLY A 321 -25.39 -11.32 -23.88
CA GLY A 321 -24.05 -11.81 -23.53
C GLY A 321 -24.03 -12.91 -22.46
N ARG A 322 -25.18 -13.48 -22.10
CA ARG A 322 -25.28 -14.55 -21.09
C ARG A 322 -25.86 -15.85 -21.64
N SER A 323 -25.62 -16.95 -20.93
CA SER A 323 -26.17 -18.29 -21.18
C SER A 323 -27.24 -18.71 -20.16
N ASP A 324 -27.45 -17.95 -19.08
CA ASP A 324 -28.41 -18.19 -18.00
C ASP A 324 -29.86 -17.75 -18.36
N VAL A 325 -30.20 -17.76 -19.65
CA VAL A 325 -31.52 -17.31 -20.13
C VAL A 325 -32.62 -18.28 -19.68
N THR A 326 -33.65 -17.71 -19.05
CA THR A 326 -34.89 -18.38 -18.68
C THR A 326 -36.09 -17.64 -19.26
N TYR A 327 -37.26 -18.28 -19.28
CA TYR A 327 -38.50 -17.71 -19.78
C TYR A 327 -39.55 -17.59 -18.67
N SER A 328 -40.42 -16.59 -18.79
CA SER A 328 -41.56 -16.37 -17.91
C SER A 328 -42.80 -16.02 -18.73
N LEU A 329 -43.95 -16.56 -18.31
CA LEU A 329 -45.23 -16.42 -19.00
C LEU A 329 -46.22 -15.57 -18.22
N LEU A 330 -46.72 -14.52 -18.86
CA LEU A 330 -47.84 -13.71 -18.37
C LEU A 330 -49.08 -14.02 -19.22
N CYS A 331 -50.07 -14.67 -18.60
CA CYS A 331 -51.36 -14.94 -19.21
C CYS A 331 -52.34 -13.81 -18.85
N LEU A 332 -52.95 -13.22 -19.86
CA LEU A 332 -54.01 -12.22 -19.74
C LEU A 332 -55.29 -12.73 -20.41
N ARG A 333 -56.45 -12.51 -19.78
CA ARG A 333 -57.77 -12.79 -20.34
C ARG A 333 -58.45 -11.47 -20.67
N CYS A 334 -58.77 -11.26 -21.95
CA CYS A 334 -59.41 -10.02 -22.42
C CYS A 334 -60.91 -10.26 -22.65
N GLY A 335 -61.75 -9.42 -22.06
CA GLY A 335 -63.20 -9.46 -22.25
C GLY A 335 -63.63 -9.01 -23.66
N ARG A 336 -64.83 -9.40 -24.08
CA ARG A 336 -65.53 -8.76 -25.22
C ARG A 336 -66.43 -7.60 -24.78
N GLU A 337 -66.88 -7.62 -23.53
CA GLU A 337 -67.75 -6.62 -22.92
C GLU A 337 -66.99 -5.96 -21.76
N GLY A 338 -66.88 -4.64 -21.82
CA GLY A 338 -66.06 -3.82 -20.93
C GLY A 338 -65.43 -2.65 -21.70
N PRO A 339 -65.33 -1.44 -21.09
CA PRO A 339 -64.82 -0.27 -21.80
C PRO A 339 -63.37 -0.49 -22.26
N ALA A 340 -63.14 -0.30 -23.55
CA ALA A 340 -61.82 -0.37 -24.20
C ALA A 340 -61.01 -1.67 -24.01
N GLY A 341 -61.67 -2.83 -23.90
CA GLY A 341 -61.00 -4.13 -24.10
C GLY A 341 -59.95 -4.50 -23.04
N ALA A 342 -60.18 -4.09 -21.79
CA ALA A 342 -59.31 -4.41 -20.65
C ALA A 342 -59.01 -5.93 -20.55
N CYS A 343 -57.75 -6.24 -20.24
CA CYS A 343 -57.26 -7.62 -20.08
C CYS A 343 -56.77 -7.83 -18.65
N GLU A 344 -57.38 -8.77 -17.94
CA GLU A 344 -57.01 -9.12 -16.57
C GLU A 344 -55.99 -10.27 -16.54
N PRO A 345 -55.15 -10.40 -15.50
CA PRO A 345 -54.38 -11.61 -15.25
C PRO A 345 -55.28 -12.87 -15.24
N CYS A 346 -54.80 -13.95 -15.86
CA CYS A 346 -55.53 -15.22 -15.83
C CYS A 346 -55.65 -15.73 -14.39
N GLY A 347 -56.89 -15.97 -13.95
CA GLY A 347 -57.15 -16.46 -12.59
C GLY A 347 -56.54 -17.84 -12.29
N PRO A 348 -56.42 -18.22 -11.00
CA PRO A 348 -55.58 -19.33 -10.52
C PRO A 348 -55.99 -20.73 -11.01
N ARG A 349 -57.12 -20.85 -11.71
CA ARG A 349 -57.54 -22.10 -12.35
C ARG A 349 -56.70 -22.46 -13.57
N VAL A 350 -56.01 -21.51 -14.21
CA VAL A 350 -55.15 -21.78 -15.37
C VAL A 350 -53.81 -22.35 -14.90
N ALA A 351 -53.57 -23.63 -15.18
CA ALA A 351 -52.32 -24.29 -14.82
C ALA A 351 -51.26 -24.14 -15.92
N PHE A 352 -50.01 -23.88 -15.54
CA PHE A 352 -48.87 -23.77 -16.44
C PHE A 352 -47.96 -24.99 -16.29
N VAL A 353 -47.81 -25.77 -17.36
CA VAL A 353 -46.95 -26.97 -17.39
C VAL A 353 -45.73 -26.69 -18.27
N PRO A 354 -44.48 -26.91 -17.80
CA PRO A 354 -44.11 -27.44 -16.48
C PRO A 354 -44.19 -26.42 -15.33
N ARG A 355 -44.10 -25.11 -15.62
CA ARG A 355 -44.20 -24.01 -14.64
C ARG A 355 -44.46 -22.68 -15.36
N GLN A 356 -44.80 -21.63 -14.63
CA GLN A 356 -45.08 -20.30 -15.19
C GLN A 356 -43.82 -19.44 -15.42
N ALA A 357 -42.83 -19.55 -14.53
CA ALA A 357 -41.60 -18.75 -14.55
C ALA A 357 -40.34 -19.62 -14.38
N GLY A 358 -39.18 -19.12 -14.79
CA GLY A 358 -37.91 -19.86 -14.68
C GLY A 358 -37.81 -21.07 -15.61
N LEU A 359 -38.53 -21.07 -16.75
CA LEU A 359 -38.43 -22.16 -17.72
C LEU A 359 -37.09 -22.07 -18.44
N ARG A 360 -36.36 -23.19 -18.53
CA ARG A 360 -35.22 -23.35 -19.46
C ARG A 360 -35.65 -23.92 -20.81
N GLU A 361 -36.76 -24.66 -20.81
CA GLU A 361 -37.39 -25.17 -22.02
C GLU A 361 -38.07 -24.06 -22.83
N ARG A 362 -38.09 -24.25 -24.14
CA ARG A 362 -38.64 -23.31 -25.13
C ARG A 362 -40.11 -23.62 -25.48
N ALA A 363 -40.82 -24.22 -24.54
CA ALA A 363 -42.19 -24.66 -24.66
C ALA A 363 -42.91 -24.60 -23.31
N ALA A 364 -44.21 -24.36 -23.34
CA ALA A 364 -45.09 -24.44 -22.18
C ALA A 364 -46.50 -24.83 -22.63
N THR A 365 -47.30 -25.41 -21.75
CA THR A 365 -48.72 -25.70 -22.00
C THR A 365 -49.58 -25.07 -20.93
N LEU A 366 -50.59 -24.29 -21.34
CA LEU A 366 -51.61 -23.74 -20.45
C LEU A 366 -52.85 -24.65 -20.50
N LEU A 367 -53.29 -25.10 -19.32
CA LEU A 367 -54.42 -26.01 -19.14
C LEU A 367 -55.58 -25.31 -18.42
N HIS A 368 -56.77 -25.93 -18.45
CA HIS A 368 -57.99 -25.45 -17.78
C HIS A 368 -58.42 -24.03 -18.21
N LEU A 369 -58.14 -23.68 -19.47
CA LEU A 369 -58.64 -22.47 -20.10
C LEU A 369 -60.18 -22.52 -20.20
N ARG A 370 -60.84 -21.37 -20.15
CA ARG A 370 -62.30 -21.29 -20.37
C ARG A 370 -62.60 -21.36 -21.87
N PRO A 371 -63.57 -22.18 -22.32
CA PRO A 371 -64.10 -22.11 -23.69
C PRO A 371 -64.70 -20.73 -24.00
N GLY A 372 -64.70 -20.33 -25.28
CA GLY A 372 -65.32 -19.07 -25.75
C GLY A 372 -64.62 -17.77 -25.34
N ALA A 373 -63.51 -17.81 -24.61
CA ALA A 373 -62.77 -16.65 -24.12
C ALA A 373 -61.58 -16.27 -25.03
N ARG A 374 -61.10 -15.03 -24.91
CA ARG A 374 -59.87 -14.55 -25.56
C ARG A 374 -58.73 -14.45 -24.54
N TYR A 375 -57.63 -15.12 -24.84
CA TYR A 375 -56.42 -15.14 -24.04
C TYR A 375 -55.26 -14.52 -24.82
N THR A 376 -54.53 -13.59 -24.20
CA THR A 376 -53.27 -13.05 -24.69
C THR A 376 -52.17 -13.59 -23.79
N VAL A 377 -51.24 -14.36 -24.33
CA VAL A 377 -50.09 -14.87 -23.57
C VAL A 377 -48.84 -14.15 -24.03
N ARG A 378 -48.14 -13.52 -23.09
CA ARG A 378 -46.82 -12.91 -23.28
C ARG A 378 -45.75 -13.85 -22.75
N VAL A 379 -44.70 -14.06 -23.53
CA VAL A 379 -43.51 -14.81 -23.14
C VAL A 379 -42.34 -13.84 -23.12
N ALA A 380 -41.79 -13.60 -21.94
CA ALA A 380 -40.57 -12.82 -21.73
C ALA A 380 -39.36 -13.76 -21.64
N ALA A 381 -38.22 -13.30 -22.16
CA ALA A 381 -36.92 -13.88 -21.84
C ALA A 381 -36.28 -13.05 -20.71
N LEU A 382 -35.61 -13.72 -19.77
CA LEU A 382 -34.98 -13.13 -18.60
C LEU A 382 -33.61 -13.79 -18.40
N ASN A 383 -32.64 -13.05 -17.85
CA ASN A 383 -31.31 -13.54 -17.50
C ASN A 383 -30.87 -12.96 -16.13
N GLY A 384 -29.66 -13.27 -15.66
CA GLY A 384 -29.19 -12.83 -14.33
C GLY A 384 -29.16 -11.31 -14.07
N VAL A 385 -29.25 -10.48 -15.12
CA VAL A 385 -29.31 -9.00 -15.01
C VAL A 385 -30.71 -8.44 -15.29
N SER A 386 -31.70 -9.29 -15.55
CA SER A 386 -33.10 -8.90 -15.74
C SER A 386 -33.80 -8.74 -14.37
N GLY A 387 -33.55 -7.61 -13.71
CA GLY A 387 -34.10 -7.31 -12.37
C GLY A 387 -35.64 -7.27 -12.32
N PRO A 388 -36.24 -7.36 -11.12
CA PRO A 388 -37.70 -7.45 -10.96
C PRO A 388 -38.46 -6.21 -11.48
N GLU A 389 -37.89 -5.00 -11.35
CA GLU A 389 -38.49 -3.79 -11.95
C GLU A 389 -38.25 -3.72 -13.47
N ALA A 390 -37.11 -4.20 -13.95
CA ALA A 390 -36.82 -4.27 -15.38
C ALA A 390 -37.78 -5.23 -16.13
N ALA A 391 -38.38 -6.20 -15.44
CA ALA A 391 -39.41 -7.08 -15.98
C ALA A 391 -40.63 -6.32 -16.55
N ALA A 392 -40.96 -5.13 -16.03
CA ALA A 392 -42.04 -4.29 -16.55
C ALA A 392 -41.70 -3.65 -17.91
N GLY A 393 -40.42 -3.39 -18.18
CA GLY A 393 -39.90 -2.88 -19.46
C GLY A 393 -39.34 -3.97 -20.39
N THR A 394 -39.36 -5.24 -19.98
CA THR A 394 -38.72 -6.34 -20.73
C THR A 394 -39.46 -6.64 -22.03
N THR A 395 -38.71 -6.76 -23.13
CA THR A 395 -39.28 -7.09 -24.43
C THR A 395 -39.84 -8.52 -24.44
N TYR A 396 -41.11 -8.67 -24.77
CA TYR A 396 -41.82 -9.95 -24.81
C TYR A 396 -42.32 -10.29 -26.22
N ALA A 397 -42.45 -11.58 -26.50
CA ALA A 397 -43.27 -12.06 -27.62
C ALA A 397 -44.70 -12.28 -27.12
N GLN A 398 -45.71 -12.01 -27.96
CA GLN A 398 -47.11 -12.24 -27.58
C GLN A 398 -47.92 -12.95 -28.66
N VAL A 399 -48.88 -13.78 -28.23
CA VAL A 399 -49.90 -14.39 -29.08
C VAL A 399 -51.28 -14.22 -28.45
N THR A 400 -52.27 -13.94 -29.28
CA THR A 400 -53.67 -13.81 -28.86
C THR A 400 -54.48 -14.95 -29.47
N VAL A 401 -55.13 -15.73 -28.62
CA VAL A 401 -55.84 -16.97 -28.97
C VAL A 401 -57.27 -16.87 -28.48
N SER A 402 -58.23 -17.29 -29.32
CA SER A 402 -59.65 -17.34 -28.95
C SER A 402 -60.11 -18.80 -28.87
N THR A 403 -60.70 -19.21 -27.74
CA THR A 403 -61.10 -20.60 -27.45
C THR A 403 -62.53 -20.93 -27.87
N GLY A 404 -63.11 -20.15 -28.80
CA GLY A 404 -64.45 -20.38 -29.36
C GLY A 404 -64.44 -21.31 -30.58
N ALA A 405 -65.60 -21.91 -30.88
CA ALA A 405 -65.80 -22.65 -32.12
C ALA A 405 -65.65 -21.72 -33.34
N GLY A 406 -64.70 -22.03 -34.24
CA GLY A 406 -64.46 -21.26 -35.47
C GLY A 406 -63.38 -20.17 -35.42
N GLY A 407 -62.64 -20.00 -34.32
CA GLY A 407 -61.61 -18.95 -34.22
C GLY A 407 -60.43 -19.11 -35.20
N LYS A 408 -60.35 -18.25 -36.24
CA LYS A 408 -59.14 -18.08 -37.08
C LYS A 408 -58.02 -17.39 -36.31
N ALA A 409 -56.78 -17.80 -36.55
CA ALA A 409 -55.58 -17.20 -36.00
C ALA A 409 -55.31 -15.82 -36.65
N PHE A 410 -55.11 -14.78 -35.84
CA PHE A 410 -54.57 -13.49 -36.30
C PHE A 410 -53.17 -13.29 -35.74
N ARG A 411 -52.16 -13.29 -36.64
CA ARG A 411 -50.84 -12.70 -36.36
C ARG A 411 -50.96 -11.19 -36.49
N THR A 412 -50.84 -10.45 -35.39
CA THR A 412 -50.56 -9.01 -35.45
C THR A 412 -49.10 -8.81 -35.90
N PRO A 413 -48.80 -7.94 -36.87
CA PRO A 413 -47.42 -7.56 -37.19
C PRO A 413 -46.75 -6.87 -36.00
N ARG A 414 -45.41 -6.76 -36.07
CA ARG A 414 -44.56 -6.10 -35.04
C ARG A 414 -45.20 -4.82 -34.48
N ALA A 415 -45.31 -4.75 -33.15
CA ALA A 415 -45.27 -3.45 -32.49
C ALA A 415 -43.92 -2.79 -32.82
N ARG A 416 -43.92 -1.51 -33.22
CA ARG A 416 -42.68 -0.72 -33.27
C ARG A 416 -42.06 -0.70 -31.86
N PRO A 417 -40.72 -0.65 -31.74
CA PRO A 417 -40.13 -0.30 -30.45
C PRO A 417 -40.67 1.07 -30.03
N SER A 418 -41.26 1.14 -28.84
CA SER A 418 -41.49 2.42 -28.19
C SER A 418 -40.12 3.02 -27.87
N SER A 419 -39.74 4.08 -28.59
CA SER A 419 -38.67 4.96 -28.14
C SER A 419 -38.96 5.40 -26.70
N PRO A 420 -37.95 5.46 -25.81
CA PRO A 420 -38.17 5.95 -24.45
C PRO A 420 -38.77 7.37 -24.51
N PRO A 421 -39.60 7.77 -23.54
CA PRO A 421 -40.09 9.14 -23.48
C PRO A 421 -38.88 10.08 -23.44
N ARG A 422 -38.87 11.08 -24.33
CA ARG A 422 -37.92 12.17 -24.24
C ARG A 422 -38.14 12.83 -22.88
N ALA A 423 -37.10 12.87 -22.05
CA ALA A 423 -37.20 13.52 -20.75
C ALA A 423 -37.78 14.94 -20.91
N PRO A 424 -38.63 15.41 -19.99
CA PRO A 424 -39.07 16.80 -20.03
C PRO A 424 -37.84 17.71 -20.01
N PRO A 425 -37.85 18.83 -20.74
CA PRO A 425 -36.74 19.77 -20.67
C PRO A 425 -36.56 20.18 -19.20
N GLN A 426 -35.36 19.97 -18.66
CA GLN A 426 -35.02 20.56 -17.37
C GLN A 426 -35.18 22.08 -17.50
N PRO A 427 -35.71 22.77 -16.48
CA PRO A 427 -35.74 24.22 -16.48
C PRO A 427 -34.28 24.72 -16.61
N THR A 428 -34.05 25.61 -17.56
CA THR A 428 -32.75 26.22 -17.80
C THR A 428 -32.34 27.03 -16.57
N ALA A 429 -31.46 26.45 -15.74
CA ALA A 429 -30.77 27.18 -14.70
C ALA A 429 -29.76 28.13 -15.38
N THR A 430 -30.11 29.41 -15.44
CA THR A 430 -29.16 30.47 -15.78
C THR A 430 -28.03 30.52 -14.73
N PRO A 431 -26.81 30.91 -15.12
CA PRO A 431 -25.63 30.80 -14.25
C PRO A 431 -25.56 31.95 -13.22
N ASP A 432 -26.53 32.02 -12.30
CA ASP A 432 -26.49 32.96 -11.17
C ASP A 432 -27.33 32.47 -9.98
N LYS A 433 -26.76 31.52 -9.21
CA LYS A 433 -26.93 31.30 -7.74
C LYS A 433 -26.28 29.98 -7.30
N LEU A 434 -24.95 29.93 -7.32
CA LEU A 434 -24.19 28.95 -6.54
C LEU A 434 -23.27 29.65 -5.53
N ARG A 435 -23.84 30.56 -4.73
CA ARG A 435 -23.11 31.30 -3.69
C ARG A 435 -23.89 31.45 -2.36
N SER A 436 -24.63 30.41 -1.99
CA SER A 436 -25.17 30.23 -0.63
C SER A 436 -25.63 28.78 -0.41
N LEU A 437 -24.71 27.90 -0.01
CA LEU A 437 -24.93 26.65 0.76
C LEU A 437 -23.60 25.91 1.01
N VAL A 438 -22.57 26.67 1.40
CA VAL A 438 -21.47 26.15 2.21
C VAL A 438 -21.91 26.33 3.67
N LEU A 439 -21.53 25.40 4.56
CA LEU A 439 -21.96 25.27 5.98
C LEU A 439 -23.36 24.67 6.19
N ASN A 440 -23.47 23.32 6.23
CA ASN A 440 -23.67 22.58 7.48
C ASN A 440 -23.91 21.07 7.28
N LYS A 441 -22.97 20.22 7.73
CA LYS A 441 -23.15 19.20 8.81
C LYS A 441 -21.99 18.20 8.85
N ASN A 442 -21.44 18.00 10.04
CA ASN A 442 -20.36 17.05 10.32
C ASN A 442 -20.78 15.58 10.11
N PRO A 443 -19.85 14.69 9.75
CA PRO A 443 -20.07 13.24 9.79
C PRO A 443 -20.11 12.73 11.24
N ARG A 444 -20.94 11.72 11.52
CA ARG A 444 -20.86 10.91 12.74
C ARG A 444 -20.24 9.53 12.42
N PRO A 445 -19.43 8.94 13.33
CA PRO A 445 -18.73 7.69 13.06
C PRO A 445 -19.64 6.45 13.18
N TRP A 446 -19.25 5.39 12.48
CA TRP A 446 -19.88 4.07 12.51
C TRP A 446 -19.66 3.36 13.85
N ARG A 447 -20.67 2.59 14.32
CA ARG A 447 -20.54 1.61 15.41
C ARG A 447 -20.60 0.18 14.86
N PRO A 448 -19.85 -0.79 15.43
CA PRO A 448 -19.96 -2.21 15.10
C PRO A 448 -21.22 -2.85 15.74
N PRO A 449 -21.62 -4.07 15.31
CA PRO A 449 -22.82 -4.76 15.81
C PRO A 449 -22.64 -5.34 17.23
N ILE A 450 -23.78 -5.65 17.84
CA ILE A 450 -23.93 -6.04 19.25
C ILE A 450 -23.74 -7.56 19.43
N GLU A 451 -22.98 -7.94 20.45
CA GLU A 451 -22.84 -9.32 20.93
C GLU A 451 -23.86 -9.59 22.06
N VAL A 452 -24.40 -10.81 22.14
CA VAL A 452 -25.51 -11.15 23.05
C VAL A 452 -25.00 -11.86 24.30
N SER A 453 -25.37 -11.35 25.48
CA SER A 453 -25.12 -11.99 26.79
C SER A 453 -26.44 -12.40 27.47
N PRO A 454 -26.49 -13.50 28.23
CA PRO A 454 -27.67 -13.95 28.97
C PRO A 454 -27.87 -13.25 30.32
N LEU A 455 -29.06 -13.44 30.92
CA LEU A 455 -29.53 -12.85 32.18
C LEU A 455 -28.98 -13.57 33.45
N PRO A 456 -29.03 -12.92 34.64
CA PRO A 456 -28.46 -13.43 35.89
C PRO A 456 -29.49 -14.02 36.88
N GLU A 457 -28.98 -14.75 37.88
CA GLU A 457 -29.64 -15.05 39.17
C GLU A 457 -28.63 -14.94 40.33
N GLY A 458 -29.12 -14.68 41.55
CA GLY A 458 -28.41 -15.06 42.80
C GLY A 458 -27.91 -13.92 43.71
N HIS A 459 -28.59 -13.71 44.84
CA HIS A 459 -28.15 -12.86 45.96
C HIS A 459 -27.18 -13.57 46.93
N GLY A 460 -26.40 -12.81 47.71
CA GLY A 460 -26.04 -13.20 49.10
C GLY A 460 -24.77 -12.59 49.73
N GLY A 461 -24.93 -11.60 50.62
CA GLY A 461 -24.01 -11.18 51.72
C GLY A 461 -22.59 -10.67 51.38
N GLU A 462 -21.81 -10.06 52.28
CA GLU A 462 -22.07 -9.24 53.49
C GLU A 462 -20.72 -8.65 53.99
N ILE A 463 -20.69 -7.46 54.66
CA ILE A 463 -19.60 -6.96 55.56
C ILE A 463 -18.21 -6.64 54.87
N GLU A 464 -17.31 -5.71 55.24
CA GLU A 464 -17.13 -4.53 56.16
C GLU A 464 -16.26 -3.51 55.35
N ASP A 465 -16.48 -2.19 55.32
CA ASP A 465 -16.11 -1.07 56.23
C ASP A 465 -14.65 -0.52 56.11
N THR A 466 -14.44 0.74 56.54
CA THR A 466 -13.28 1.67 56.37
C THR A 466 -13.12 2.28 54.95
N GLY A 467 -12.84 3.58 54.76
CA GLY A 467 -12.75 4.73 55.68
C GLY A 467 -12.42 6.06 54.95
N ASP A 468 -12.59 7.18 55.65
CA ASP A 468 -12.02 8.53 55.41
C ASP A 468 -12.46 9.52 54.28
N SER A 469 -13.24 10.53 54.72
CA SER A 469 -12.98 11.99 54.69
C SER A 469 -12.48 12.76 53.42
N VAL A 470 -13.45 13.33 52.66
CA VAL A 470 -13.73 14.78 52.37
C VAL A 470 -12.60 15.82 52.70
N PRO A 471 -12.31 16.91 51.89
CA PRO A 471 -13.25 17.72 51.07
C PRO A 471 -12.84 18.27 49.67
N LEU A 472 -13.89 18.67 48.94
CA LEU A 472 -14.07 19.86 48.06
C LEU A 472 -12.85 20.64 47.50
N GLY A 473 -12.82 20.78 46.16
CA GLY A 473 -12.08 21.83 45.45
C GLY A 473 -12.80 22.29 44.17
N GLN A 474 -13.44 23.45 44.20
CA GLN A 474 -13.99 24.11 43.01
C GLN A 474 -12.89 24.78 42.19
N ARG A 475 -12.96 24.67 40.85
CA ARG A 475 -12.60 25.73 39.87
C ARG A 475 -13.02 25.29 38.47
N GLY A 476 -13.96 26.02 37.87
CA GLY A 476 -14.13 26.05 36.42
C GLY A 476 -13.45 27.28 35.85
N TYR A 477 -13.09 27.23 34.57
CA TYR A 477 -12.91 28.40 33.71
C TYR A 477 -13.27 28.02 32.27
N GLU A 478 -14.17 28.78 31.66
CA GLU A 478 -14.35 28.86 30.21
C GLU A 478 -13.40 29.91 29.64
N CYS A 479 -12.83 29.63 28.45
CA CYS A 479 -12.62 30.55 27.32
C CYS A 479 -12.11 29.74 26.13
#